data_AF-A0A958FMC1-F1
#
_entry.id   AF-A0A958FMC1-F1
#
_cell.length_a   1.000
_cell.length_b   1.000
_cell.length_c   1.000
_cell.angle_alpha   90.00
_cell.angle_beta   90.00
_cell.angle_gamma   90.00
#
_symmetry.space_group_name_H-M   'P 1'
#
loop_
_entity.id
_entity.type
_entity.pdbx_description
1 polymer ?
#
loop_
_entity_poly.entity_id
_entity_poly.type
_entity_poly.pdbx_seq_one_letter_code
_entity_poly.pdbx_strand_id
1 'polypeptide(L)'
;LQFFTARSNFFLIDGAGDVINAFKNARAHIGKGYQLAERRLPDPFEMPPGNFTAVLQSASGDTIGKALKGFQYLSKPLIRELCFRCELAPETPVSALSGAQIALLADTCRVLRAEAETLPPRIYLRNSVPERFAPVLLDHLQGYEAEAFNDINSALRRFCFYMLKHRGVGQKQAQYRAVLERKIQSLQHALSQLQQRRHDPEKRERYQRIGELIISQPHLLEGSAAEIELTDYFDPEMPRIRV
;
A
#
# COMPACT_ATOMS: atom_id res chain seq x y z
N LEU A 1 -4.72 -11.73 24.94
CA LEU A 1 -4.16 -11.33 23.62
C LEU A 1 -5.10 -10.35 22.96
N GLN A 2 -4.59 -9.27 22.37
CA GLN A 2 -5.43 -8.35 21.59
C GLN A 2 -5.07 -8.48 20.11
N PHE A 3 -5.84 -9.28 19.38
CA PHE A 3 -5.80 -9.29 17.93
C PHE A 3 -6.66 -8.16 17.35
N PHE A 4 -6.58 -7.97 16.03
CA PHE A 4 -7.46 -7.11 15.22
C PHE A 4 -7.09 -5.62 15.15
N THR A 5 -5.90 -5.31 14.60
CA THR A 5 -5.52 -4.09 13.82
C THR A 5 -3.98 -3.89 13.88
N ALA A 6 -3.47 -2.79 13.31
CA ALA A 6 -2.08 -2.34 13.49
C ALA A 6 -1.66 -2.21 14.99
N ARG A 7 -2.65 -2.07 15.89
CA ARG A 7 -2.48 -1.97 17.34
C ARG A 7 -2.39 -3.31 18.08
N SER A 8 -2.41 -4.44 17.36
CA SER A 8 -2.31 -5.77 17.99
C SER A 8 -1.04 -5.87 18.84
N ASN A 9 -1.18 -6.35 20.08
CA ASN A 9 -0.10 -6.45 21.07
C ASN A 9 -0.30 -7.68 21.96
N PHE A 10 0.80 -8.15 22.55
CA PHE A 10 0.82 -9.24 23.54
C PHE A 10 1.21 -8.64 24.88
N PHE A 11 0.41 -8.90 25.91
CA PHE A 11 0.65 -8.43 27.28
C PHE A 11 0.80 -9.64 28.19
N LEU A 12 1.83 -9.61 29.02
CA LEU A 12 2.01 -10.52 30.15
C LEU A 12 1.51 -9.79 31.39
N ILE A 13 0.60 -10.41 32.13
CA ILE A 13 -0.14 -9.81 33.24
C ILE A 13 0.09 -10.67 34.48
N ASP A 14 0.23 -10.05 35.65
CA ASP A 14 0.30 -10.76 36.92
C ASP A 14 -1.08 -11.14 37.47
N GLY A 15 -1.11 -11.76 38.65
CA GLY A 15 -2.36 -12.15 39.33
C GLY A 15 -3.19 -10.99 39.87
N ALA A 16 -2.60 -9.78 39.99
CA ALA A 16 -3.30 -8.57 40.39
C ALA A 16 -3.91 -7.81 39.20
N GLY A 17 -3.56 -8.21 37.97
CA GLY A 17 -4.03 -7.57 36.75
C GLY A 17 -3.07 -6.52 36.21
N ASP A 18 -1.87 -6.37 36.77
CA ASP A 18 -0.86 -5.41 36.30
C ASP A 18 0.01 -6.00 35.18
N VAL A 19 0.35 -5.17 34.22
CA VAL A 19 1.19 -5.57 33.09
C VAL A 19 2.64 -5.74 33.56
N ILE A 20 3.11 -6.98 33.52
CA ILE A 20 4.52 -7.35 33.74
C ILE A 20 5.36 -7.00 32.50
N ASN A 21 4.82 -7.24 31.30
CA ASN A 21 5.53 -6.99 30.05
C ASN A 21 4.58 -6.80 28.86
N ALA A 22 5.04 -6.14 27.80
CA ALA A 22 4.30 -6.04 26.54
C ALA A 22 5.24 -6.19 25.33
N PHE A 23 4.78 -6.87 24.28
CA PHE A 23 5.59 -7.10 23.08
C PHE A 23 5.91 -5.79 22.32
N LYS A 24 4.93 -4.88 22.22
CA LYS A 24 5.12 -3.52 21.69
C LYS A 24 5.06 -2.52 22.84
N ASN A 25 5.93 -1.52 22.79
CA ASN A 25 5.96 -0.39 23.72
C ASN A 25 5.97 -0.79 25.20
N ALA A 26 6.74 -1.83 25.56
CA ALA A 26 6.80 -2.39 26.93
C ALA A 26 6.86 -1.31 28.02
N ARG A 27 7.80 -0.37 27.89
CA ARG A 27 8.01 0.72 28.87
C ARG A 27 6.77 1.58 29.13
N ALA A 28 5.86 1.71 28.16
CA ALA A 28 4.65 2.50 28.31
C ALA A 28 3.53 1.78 29.07
N HIS A 29 3.64 0.45 29.21
CA HIS A 29 2.59 -0.41 29.74
C HIS A 29 2.96 -1.09 31.06
N ILE A 30 4.25 -1.37 31.30
CA ILE A 30 4.71 -2.06 32.52
C ILE A 30 4.26 -1.30 33.78
N GLY A 31 3.74 -2.03 34.78
CA GLY A 31 3.29 -1.51 36.07
C GLY A 31 1.96 -0.78 36.03
N LYS A 32 1.23 -0.85 34.90
CA LYS A 32 -0.16 -0.35 34.80
C LYS A 32 -1.12 -1.53 34.82
N GLY A 33 -2.31 -1.30 35.41
CA GLY A 33 -3.42 -2.23 35.30
C GLY A 33 -3.79 -2.48 33.84
N TYR A 34 -3.82 -3.74 33.45
CA TYR A 34 -4.25 -4.15 32.12
C TYR A 34 -5.75 -3.84 31.95
N GLN A 35 -6.05 -3.03 30.94
CA GLN A 35 -7.42 -2.80 30.51
C GLN A 35 -7.59 -3.40 29.11
N LEU A 36 -8.51 -4.36 28.99
CA LEU A 36 -8.92 -4.85 27.70
C LEU A 36 -9.59 -3.68 26.96
N ALA A 37 -9.06 -3.31 25.80
CA ALA A 37 -9.70 -2.28 25.00
C ALA A 37 -11.06 -2.81 24.54
N GLU A 38 -12.13 -2.34 25.16
CA GLU A 38 -13.49 -2.72 24.79
C GLU A 38 -13.74 -2.31 23.34
N ARG A 39 -13.97 -3.30 22.48
CA ARG A 39 -14.63 -3.04 21.21
C ARG A 39 -16.11 -2.89 21.50
N ARG A 40 -16.59 -1.64 21.49
CA ARG A 40 -18.01 -1.27 21.69
C ARG A 40 -18.94 -1.69 20.54
N LEU A 41 -18.53 -2.61 19.67
CA LEU A 41 -19.36 -3.03 18.53
C LEU A 41 -20.16 -4.28 18.91
N PRO A 42 -21.46 -4.34 18.59
CA PRO A 42 -22.31 -5.48 18.93
C PRO A 42 -21.90 -6.76 18.18
N ASP A 43 -22.05 -7.91 18.84
CA ASP A 43 -21.86 -9.25 18.25
C ASP A 43 -23.06 -9.64 17.38
N PRO A 44 -22.91 -9.78 16.05
CA PRO A 44 -24.01 -10.16 15.18
C PRO A 44 -24.39 -11.64 15.31
N PHE A 45 -23.53 -12.48 15.89
CA PHE A 45 -23.73 -13.93 15.99
C PHE A 45 -24.42 -14.35 17.29
N GLU A 46 -24.31 -13.53 18.34
CA GLU A 46 -24.87 -13.82 19.67
C GLU A 46 -26.06 -12.92 20.04
N MET A 47 -26.34 -11.88 19.25
CA MET A 47 -27.42 -10.94 19.56
C MET A 47 -28.82 -11.43 19.12
N PRO A 48 -29.89 -11.02 19.83
CA PRO A 48 -31.26 -11.26 19.39
C PRO A 48 -31.57 -10.56 18.04
N PRO A 49 -32.47 -11.12 17.20
CA PRO A 49 -32.81 -10.54 15.89
C PRO A 49 -33.34 -9.10 15.95
N GLY A 50 -34.06 -8.74 17.02
CA GLY A 50 -34.57 -7.39 17.23
C GLY A 50 -33.45 -6.35 17.40
N ASN A 51 -32.36 -6.73 18.09
CA ASN A 51 -31.22 -5.84 18.31
C ASN A 51 -30.41 -5.66 17.02
N PHE A 52 -30.27 -6.72 16.21
CA PHE A 52 -29.61 -6.63 14.91
C PHE A 52 -30.33 -5.63 13.97
N THR A 53 -31.66 -5.71 13.93
CA THR A 53 -32.52 -4.79 13.18
C THR A 53 -32.32 -3.34 13.61
N ALA A 54 -32.35 -3.09 14.92
CA ALA A 54 -32.17 -1.74 15.48
C ALA A 54 -30.80 -1.15 15.12
N VAL A 55 -29.73 -1.93 15.20
CA VAL A 55 -28.37 -1.49 14.83
C VAL A 55 -28.29 -1.14 13.35
N LEU A 56 -28.83 -1.97 12.45
CA LEU A 56 -28.85 -1.65 11.02
C LEU A 56 -29.68 -0.39 10.73
N GLN A 57 -30.88 -0.26 11.30
CA GLN A 57 -31.74 0.91 11.10
C GLN A 57 -31.12 2.20 11.61
N SER A 58 -30.33 2.16 12.68
CA SER A 58 -29.56 3.32 13.17
C SER A 58 -28.54 3.83 12.15
N ALA A 59 -28.12 2.98 11.20
CA ALA A 59 -27.25 3.29 10.08
C ALA A 59 -28.01 3.41 8.74
N SER A 60 -29.29 3.79 8.77
CA SER A 60 -30.16 3.88 7.57
C SER A 60 -29.63 4.78 6.45
N GLY A 61 -28.81 5.79 6.77
CA GLY A 61 -28.16 6.68 5.80
C GLY A 61 -26.91 6.11 5.12
N ASP A 62 -26.42 4.96 5.58
CA ASP A 62 -25.23 4.28 5.02
C ASP A 62 -25.61 3.14 4.06
N THR A 63 -24.63 2.67 3.29
CA THR A 63 -24.79 1.44 2.48
C THR A 63 -24.73 0.20 3.37
N ILE A 64 -25.37 -0.91 2.95
CA ILE A 64 -25.38 -2.19 3.68
C ILE A 64 -23.97 -2.62 4.07
N GLY A 65 -23.03 -2.57 3.13
CA GLY A 65 -21.65 -2.99 3.37
C GLY A 65 -20.88 -2.09 4.34
N LYS A 66 -21.30 -0.82 4.52
CA LYS A 66 -20.74 0.09 5.53
C LYS A 66 -21.42 -0.13 6.88
N ALA A 67 -22.74 -0.25 6.91
CA ALA A 67 -23.50 -0.53 8.12
C ALA A 67 -23.08 -1.86 8.76
N LEU A 68 -22.87 -2.92 7.97
CA LEU A 68 -22.42 -4.21 8.47
C LEU A 68 -21.00 -4.19 9.09
N LYS A 69 -20.15 -3.20 8.77
CA LYS A 69 -18.86 -3.02 9.48
C LYS A 69 -19.04 -2.49 10.90
N GLY A 70 -20.23 -2.03 11.26
CA GLY A 70 -20.61 -1.67 12.62
C GLY A 70 -20.75 -2.86 13.56
N PHE A 71 -20.75 -4.09 13.05
CA PHE A 71 -20.75 -5.30 13.88
C PHE A 71 -19.32 -5.80 14.12
N GLN A 72 -19.09 -6.43 15.28
CA GLN A 72 -17.81 -7.13 15.49
C GLN A 72 -17.70 -8.36 14.60
N TYR A 73 -16.46 -8.76 14.33
CA TYR A 73 -16.09 -9.95 13.55
C TYR A 73 -16.50 -10.01 12.06
N LEU A 74 -17.40 -9.13 11.58
CA LEU A 74 -17.74 -9.03 10.16
C LEU A 74 -16.62 -8.37 9.34
N SER A 75 -15.74 -9.21 8.80
CA SER A 75 -14.71 -8.79 7.85
C SER A 75 -15.29 -8.53 6.45
N LYS A 76 -14.57 -7.77 5.60
CA LYS A 76 -15.03 -7.48 4.24
C LYS A 76 -15.45 -8.72 3.42
N PRO A 77 -14.71 -9.86 3.46
CA PRO A 77 -15.15 -11.10 2.80
C PRO A 77 -16.46 -11.65 3.35
N LEU A 78 -16.63 -11.65 4.67
CA LEU A 78 -17.87 -12.13 5.30
C LEU A 78 -19.05 -11.22 4.99
N ILE A 79 -18.84 -9.89 4.94
CA ILE A 79 -19.88 -8.94 4.53
C ILE A 79 -20.30 -9.21 3.08
N ARG A 80 -19.34 -9.43 2.17
CA ARG A 80 -19.65 -9.78 0.79
C ARG A 80 -20.40 -11.10 0.69
N GLU A 81 -20.01 -12.10 1.48
CA GLU A 81 -20.68 -13.39 1.53
C GLU A 81 -22.11 -13.28 2.05
N LEU A 82 -22.33 -12.55 3.15
CA LEU A 82 -23.65 -12.27 3.70
C LEU A 82 -24.55 -11.60 2.65
N CYS A 83 -24.06 -10.54 2.02
CA CYS A 83 -24.77 -9.84 0.96
C CYS A 83 -25.08 -10.78 -0.22
N PHE A 84 -24.12 -11.60 -0.63
CA PHE A 84 -24.29 -12.55 -1.73
C PHE A 84 -25.37 -13.58 -1.45
N ARG A 85 -25.35 -14.23 -0.28
CA ARG A 85 -26.35 -15.24 0.11
C ARG A 85 -27.76 -14.65 0.29
N CYS A 86 -27.85 -13.36 0.61
CA CYS A 86 -29.13 -12.66 0.71
C CYS A 86 -29.56 -12.00 -0.61
N GLU A 87 -28.79 -12.15 -1.70
CA GLU A 87 -29.04 -11.49 -3.00
C GLU A 87 -29.11 -9.96 -2.92
N LEU A 88 -28.28 -9.37 -2.04
CA LEU A 88 -28.20 -7.93 -1.81
C LEU A 88 -26.88 -7.36 -2.34
N ALA A 89 -26.94 -6.18 -2.97
CA ALA A 89 -25.73 -5.43 -3.30
C ALA A 89 -25.20 -4.66 -2.06
N PRO A 90 -23.91 -4.78 -1.70
CA PRO A 90 -23.32 -4.05 -0.56
C PRO A 90 -23.43 -2.51 -0.65
N GLU A 91 -23.62 -1.99 -1.86
CA GLU A 91 -23.75 -0.57 -2.19
C GLU A 91 -25.17 -0.03 -1.99
N THR A 92 -26.18 -0.91 -1.86
CA THR A 92 -27.57 -0.53 -1.60
C THR A 92 -27.67 0.22 -0.27
N PRO A 93 -28.46 1.31 -0.19
CA PRO A 93 -28.71 2.00 1.08
C PRO A 93 -29.52 1.13 2.04
N VAL A 94 -29.20 1.20 3.33
CA VAL A 94 -29.93 0.41 4.34
C VAL A 94 -31.40 0.81 4.43
N SER A 95 -31.74 2.07 4.16
CA SER A 95 -33.12 2.56 4.09
C SER A 95 -33.99 1.85 3.05
N ALA A 96 -33.40 1.21 2.03
CA ALA A 96 -34.13 0.46 1.02
C ALA A 96 -34.40 -1.00 1.43
N LEU A 97 -33.88 -1.46 2.58
CA LEU A 97 -34.12 -2.82 3.05
C LEU A 97 -35.51 -2.97 3.64
N SER A 98 -36.21 -4.01 3.19
CA SER A 98 -37.43 -4.49 3.83
C SER A 98 -37.12 -5.20 5.16
N GLY A 99 -38.09 -5.27 6.07
CA GLY A 99 -37.95 -6.02 7.32
C GLY A 99 -37.62 -7.50 7.10
N ALA A 100 -38.15 -8.11 6.03
CA ALA A 100 -37.84 -9.49 5.64
C ALA A 100 -36.37 -9.66 5.23
N GLN A 101 -35.80 -8.72 4.47
CA GLN A 101 -34.37 -8.75 4.10
C GLN A 101 -33.45 -8.56 5.32
N ILE A 102 -33.85 -7.74 6.29
CA ILE A 102 -33.10 -7.57 7.54
C ILE A 102 -33.13 -8.86 8.37
N ALA A 103 -34.30 -9.50 8.48
CA ALA A 103 -34.42 -10.80 9.16
C ALA A 103 -33.56 -11.87 8.46
N LEU A 104 -33.59 -11.91 7.13
CA LEU A 104 -32.76 -12.82 6.34
C LEU A 104 -31.27 -12.60 6.59
N LEU A 105 -30.79 -11.34 6.64
CA LEU A 105 -29.39 -11.05 7.00
C LEU A 105 -29.01 -11.58 8.40
N ALA A 106 -29.90 -11.42 9.38
CA ALA A 106 -29.68 -11.92 10.74
C ALA A 106 -29.64 -13.45 10.80
N ASP A 107 -30.55 -14.12 10.06
CA ASP A 107 -30.59 -15.58 9.97
C ASP A 107 -29.33 -16.13 9.27
N THR A 108 -28.91 -15.51 8.17
CA THR A 108 -27.69 -15.90 7.45
C THR A 108 -26.44 -15.71 8.32
N CYS A 109 -26.39 -14.71 9.20
CA CYS A 109 -25.29 -14.60 10.17
C CYS A 109 -25.19 -15.83 11.08
N ARG A 110 -26.32 -16.36 11.56
CA ARG A 110 -26.35 -17.59 12.39
C ARG A 110 -25.91 -18.81 11.60
N VAL A 111 -26.31 -18.92 10.33
CA VAL A 111 -25.86 -19.99 9.43
C VAL A 111 -24.34 -19.94 9.27
N LEU A 112 -23.76 -18.78 8.99
CA LEU A 112 -22.30 -18.63 8.87
C LEU A 112 -21.58 -18.99 10.18
N ARG A 113 -22.17 -18.67 11.34
CA ARG A 113 -21.60 -19.07 12.63
C ARG A 113 -21.57 -20.60 12.78
N ALA A 114 -22.66 -21.27 12.47
CA ALA A 114 -22.73 -22.74 12.52
C ALA A 114 -21.77 -23.40 11.54
N GLU A 115 -21.63 -22.84 10.33
CA GLU A 115 -20.64 -23.31 9.36
C GLU A 115 -19.20 -23.18 9.87
N ALA A 116 -18.87 -22.08 10.55
CA ALA A 116 -17.52 -21.87 11.08
C ALA A 116 -17.12 -22.91 12.15
N GLU A 117 -18.09 -23.56 12.78
CA GLU A 117 -17.88 -24.61 13.78
C GLU A 117 -17.89 -26.02 13.19
N THR A 118 -18.62 -26.23 12.09
CA THR A 118 -18.89 -27.57 11.54
C THR A 118 -18.13 -27.88 10.25
N LEU A 119 -17.81 -26.86 9.45
CA LEU A 119 -17.17 -27.04 8.15
C LEU A 119 -15.64 -26.94 8.25
N PRO A 120 -14.92 -27.68 7.39
CA PRO A 120 -13.46 -27.56 7.34
C PRO A 120 -13.05 -26.18 6.82
N PRO A 121 -12.02 -25.55 7.42
CA PRO A 121 -11.49 -24.28 6.91
C PRO A 121 -10.93 -24.44 5.50
N ARG A 122 -11.04 -23.37 4.71
CA ARG A 122 -10.64 -23.36 3.30
C ARG A 122 -9.74 -22.19 2.94
N ILE A 123 -8.90 -22.43 1.94
CA ILE A 123 -8.16 -21.39 1.23
C ILE A 123 -8.71 -21.31 -0.19
N TYR A 124 -9.08 -20.12 -0.62
CA TYR A 124 -9.55 -19.82 -1.98
C TYR A 124 -8.38 -19.27 -2.79
N LEU A 125 -8.13 -19.88 -3.95
CA LEU A 125 -7.03 -19.57 -4.85
C LEU A 125 -7.56 -19.01 -6.16
N ARG A 126 -6.88 -17.97 -6.66
CA ARG A 126 -7.09 -17.42 -8.00
C ARG A 126 -5.86 -17.70 -8.84
N ASN A 127 -5.99 -18.46 -9.92
CA ASN A 127 -4.84 -18.87 -10.74
C ASN A 127 -3.72 -19.51 -9.89
N SER A 128 -4.09 -20.43 -8.99
CA SER A 128 -3.18 -21.11 -8.05
C SER A 128 -2.46 -20.20 -7.03
N VAL A 129 -2.91 -18.94 -6.88
CA VAL A 129 -2.43 -17.99 -5.86
C VAL A 129 -3.46 -17.93 -4.72
N PRO A 130 -3.13 -18.38 -3.49
CA PRO A 130 -3.94 -18.13 -2.30
C PRO A 130 -4.31 -16.65 -2.13
N GLU A 131 -5.61 -16.36 -2.22
CA GLU A 131 -6.13 -15.00 -2.12
C GLU A 131 -6.91 -14.80 -0.81
N ARG A 132 -7.68 -15.80 -0.39
CA ARG A 132 -8.52 -15.72 0.82
C ARG A 132 -8.45 -16.98 1.65
N PHE A 133 -8.54 -16.79 2.96
CA PHE A 133 -8.78 -17.85 3.93
C PHE A 133 -10.15 -17.58 4.58
N ALA A 134 -10.95 -18.63 4.76
CA ALA A 134 -12.19 -18.56 5.52
C ALA A 134 -12.49 -19.88 6.24
N PRO A 135 -13.04 -19.82 7.47
CA PRO A 135 -13.56 -21.01 8.16
C PRO A 135 -14.96 -21.42 7.65
N VAL A 136 -15.60 -20.58 6.84
CA VAL A 136 -16.94 -20.79 6.25
C VAL A 136 -16.82 -20.95 4.74
N LEU A 137 -17.91 -21.40 4.10
CA LEU A 137 -18.01 -21.38 2.65
C LEU A 137 -18.24 -19.95 2.16
N LEU A 138 -17.46 -19.54 1.16
CA LEU A 138 -17.60 -18.28 0.44
C LEU A 138 -18.20 -18.55 -0.94
N ASP A 139 -19.52 -18.59 -1.04
CA ASP A 139 -20.25 -18.85 -2.28
C ASP A 139 -20.05 -17.72 -3.30
N HIS A 140 -19.79 -16.49 -2.85
CA HIS A 140 -19.42 -15.40 -3.77
C HIS A 140 -18.08 -15.62 -4.49
N LEU A 141 -17.30 -16.64 -4.11
CA LEU A 141 -16.03 -17.03 -4.72
C LEU A 141 -16.11 -18.37 -5.48
N GLN A 142 -17.29 -18.77 -5.97
CA GLN A 142 -17.46 -20.03 -6.73
C GLN A 142 -16.51 -20.21 -7.93
N GLY A 143 -16.00 -19.13 -8.53
CA GLY A 143 -15.01 -19.19 -9.61
C GLY A 143 -13.56 -19.43 -9.18
N TYR A 144 -13.31 -19.62 -7.88
CA TYR A 144 -11.98 -19.84 -7.31
C TYR A 144 -11.78 -21.31 -7.01
N GLU A 145 -10.53 -21.78 -7.09
CA GLU A 145 -10.18 -23.10 -6.57
C GLU A 145 -10.25 -23.04 -5.04
N ALA A 146 -10.92 -23.99 -4.39
CA ALA A 146 -11.06 -24.04 -2.95
C ALA A 146 -10.37 -25.28 -2.37
N GLU A 147 -9.31 -25.06 -1.59
CA GLU A 147 -8.57 -26.12 -0.90
C GLU A 147 -9.05 -26.22 0.55
N ALA A 148 -9.58 -27.38 0.95
CA ALA A 148 -10.04 -27.65 2.32
C ALA A 148 -8.93 -28.22 3.20
N PHE A 149 -8.97 -27.90 4.49
CA PHE A 149 -8.00 -28.33 5.48
C PHE A 149 -8.71 -28.99 6.67
N ASN A 150 -8.03 -29.94 7.31
CA ASN A 150 -8.57 -30.62 8.49
C ASN A 150 -8.64 -29.71 9.72
N ASP A 151 -7.72 -28.75 9.83
CA ASP A 151 -7.63 -27.86 10.98
C ASP A 151 -7.26 -26.42 10.58
N ILE A 152 -7.72 -25.48 11.42
CA ILE A 152 -7.53 -24.03 11.20
C ILE A 152 -6.04 -23.67 11.20
N ASN A 153 -5.22 -24.31 12.02
CA ASN A 153 -3.80 -23.97 12.15
C ASN A 153 -3.02 -24.34 10.88
N SER A 154 -3.28 -25.50 10.29
CA SER A 154 -2.67 -25.93 9.03
C SER A 154 -3.05 -24.99 7.88
N ALA A 155 -4.32 -24.61 7.78
CA ALA A 155 -4.78 -23.62 6.81
C ALA A 155 -4.08 -22.26 7.01
N LEU A 156 -4.06 -21.74 8.23
CA LEU A 156 -3.40 -20.47 8.54
C LEU A 156 -1.89 -20.51 8.31
N ARG A 157 -1.22 -21.63 8.60
CA ARG A 157 0.22 -21.80 8.31
C ARG A 157 0.48 -21.70 6.81
N ARG A 158 -0.27 -22.44 5.99
CA ARG A 158 -0.12 -22.39 4.53
C ARG A 158 -0.43 -21.01 3.97
N PHE A 159 -1.55 -20.41 4.40
CA PHE A 159 -1.95 -19.07 3.95
C PHE A 159 -0.94 -18.00 4.36
N CYS A 160 -0.53 -17.96 5.63
CA CYS A 160 0.43 -16.97 6.11
C CYS A 160 1.82 -17.16 5.49
N PHE A 161 2.29 -18.42 5.32
CA PHE A 161 3.54 -18.70 4.64
C PHE A 161 3.54 -18.16 3.22
N TYR A 162 2.45 -18.42 2.47
CA TYR A 162 2.29 -17.90 1.12
C TYR A 162 2.28 -16.37 1.10
N MET A 163 1.47 -15.75 1.97
CA MET A 163 1.36 -14.29 2.05
C MET A 163 2.68 -13.62 2.43
N LEU A 164 3.46 -14.19 3.34
CA LEU A 164 4.77 -13.67 3.74
C LEU A 164 5.79 -13.84 2.61
N LYS A 165 5.81 -15.00 1.94
CA LYS A 165 6.70 -15.25 0.79
C LYS A 165 6.39 -14.29 -0.36
N HIS A 166 5.12 -14.16 -0.76
CA HIS A 166 4.73 -13.27 -1.86
C HIS A 166 4.94 -11.80 -1.53
N ARG A 167 4.57 -11.34 -0.33
CA ARG A 167 4.83 -9.96 0.09
C ARG A 167 6.33 -9.67 0.17
N GLY A 168 7.12 -10.61 0.68
CA GLY A 168 8.57 -10.46 0.78
C GLY A 168 9.24 -10.34 -0.59
N VAL A 169 8.86 -11.20 -1.55
CA VAL A 169 9.39 -11.15 -2.91
C VAL A 169 8.95 -9.86 -3.63
N GLY A 170 7.66 -9.50 -3.54
CA GLY A 170 7.15 -8.28 -4.16
C GLY A 170 7.80 -7.01 -3.60
N GLN A 171 8.02 -6.93 -2.28
CA GLN A 171 8.72 -5.82 -1.65
C GLN A 171 10.17 -5.72 -2.12
N LYS A 172 10.92 -6.83 -2.17
CA LYS A 172 12.29 -6.86 -2.67
C LYS A 172 12.36 -6.44 -4.14
N GLN A 173 11.44 -6.95 -4.97
CA GLN A 173 11.37 -6.58 -6.39
C GLN A 173 11.10 -5.08 -6.58
N ALA A 174 10.17 -4.50 -5.82
CA ALA A 174 9.89 -3.07 -5.85
C ALA A 174 11.10 -2.24 -5.39
N GLN A 175 11.81 -2.68 -4.35
CA GLN A 175 13.05 -2.04 -3.90
C GLN A 175 14.14 -2.07 -4.98
N TYR A 176 14.37 -3.22 -5.62
CA TYR A 176 15.35 -3.33 -6.70
C TYR A 176 14.98 -2.47 -7.91
N ARG A 177 13.69 -2.45 -8.31
CA ARG A 177 13.21 -1.56 -9.37
C ARG A 177 13.49 -0.10 -9.06
N ALA A 178 13.17 0.35 -7.85
CA ALA A 178 13.42 1.73 -7.44
C ALA A 178 14.92 2.09 -7.49
N VAL A 179 15.81 1.16 -7.13
CA VAL A 179 17.28 1.37 -7.24
C VAL A 179 17.71 1.48 -8.71
N LEU A 180 17.22 0.57 -9.56
CA LEU A 180 17.52 0.57 -11.00
C LEU A 180 17.00 1.84 -11.68
N GLU A 181 15.76 2.24 -11.40
CA GLU A 181 15.14 3.45 -11.95
C GLU A 181 15.93 4.71 -11.58
N ARG A 182 16.36 4.85 -10.31
CA ARG A 182 17.23 5.95 -9.90
C ARG A 182 18.56 5.93 -10.65
N LYS A 183 19.16 4.75 -10.86
CA LYS A 183 20.44 4.65 -11.57
C LYS A 183 20.28 4.99 -13.06
N ILE A 184 19.20 4.55 -13.69
CA ILE A 184 18.85 4.89 -15.07
C ILE A 184 18.67 6.40 -15.21
N GLN A 185 17.89 7.03 -14.32
CA GLN A 185 17.68 8.48 -14.33
C GLN A 185 18.99 9.25 -14.14
N SER A 186 19.84 8.80 -13.20
CA SER A 186 21.17 9.40 -12.99
C SER A 186 22.07 9.29 -14.22
N LEU A 187 22.06 8.14 -14.91
CA LEU A 187 22.83 7.94 -16.14
C LEU A 187 22.29 8.76 -17.31
N GLN A 188 20.97 8.85 -17.45
CA GLN A 188 20.33 9.70 -18.46
C GLN A 188 20.69 11.18 -18.26
N HIS A 189 20.67 11.66 -17.01
CA HIS A 189 21.10 13.01 -16.68
C HIS A 189 22.60 13.23 -16.94
N ALA A 190 23.46 12.25 -16.62
CA ALA A 190 24.88 12.35 -16.94
C ALA A 190 25.11 12.39 -18.46
N LEU A 191 24.37 11.60 -19.22
CA LEU A 191 24.44 11.57 -20.67
C LEU A 191 24.01 12.90 -21.30
N SER A 192 22.89 13.48 -20.84
CA SER A 192 22.41 14.78 -21.36
C SER A 192 23.42 15.90 -21.10
N GLN A 193 24.04 15.93 -19.92
CA GLN A 193 25.11 16.87 -19.59
C GLN A 193 26.34 16.69 -20.49
N LEU A 194 26.74 15.45 -20.78
CA LEU A 194 27.85 15.17 -21.69
C LEU A 194 27.51 15.56 -23.14
N GLN A 195 26.28 15.36 -23.59
CA GLN A 195 25.82 15.79 -24.91
C GLN A 195 25.82 17.33 -25.02
N GLN A 196 25.36 18.05 -24.00
CA GLN A 196 25.45 19.51 -23.95
C GLN A 196 26.90 20.01 -24.05
N ARG A 197 27.84 19.37 -23.34
CA ARG A 197 29.27 19.71 -23.43
C ARG A 197 29.89 19.37 -24.79
N ARG A 198 29.41 18.31 -25.46
CA ARG A 198 29.86 17.93 -26.81
C ARG A 198 29.45 18.94 -27.89
N HIS A 199 28.50 19.84 -27.59
CA HIS A 199 28.11 20.96 -28.46
C HIS A 199 28.88 22.26 -28.18
N ASP A 200 29.92 22.24 -27.33
CA ASP A 200 30.86 23.35 -27.14
C ASP A 200 32.19 23.29 -27.95
N PRO A 201 32.35 22.54 -29.07
CA PRO A 201 33.58 22.54 -29.86
C PRO A 201 33.80 23.89 -30.55
N GLU A 202 32.71 24.60 -30.87
CA GLU A 202 32.75 25.96 -31.42
C GLU A 202 33.47 26.93 -30.49
N LYS A 203 33.29 26.80 -29.16
CA LYS A 203 34.03 27.63 -28.19
C LYS A 203 35.51 27.28 -28.15
N ARG A 204 35.85 26.00 -28.22
CA ARG A 204 37.26 25.56 -28.25
C ARG A 204 37.98 26.10 -29.48
N GLU A 205 37.38 25.94 -30.66
CA GLU A 205 37.94 26.46 -31.92
C GLU A 205 37.99 27.99 -31.93
N ARG A 206 36.95 28.65 -31.40
CA ARG A 206 36.92 30.12 -31.27
C ARG A 206 38.02 30.63 -30.35
N TYR A 207 38.20 30.05 -29.16
CA TYR A 207 39.25 30.48 -28.23
C TYR A 207 40.65 30.16 -28.75
N GLN A 208 40.82 29.06 -29.51
CA GLN A 208 42.08 28.76 -30.19
C GLN A 208 42.40 29.82 -31.24
N ARG A 209 41.45 30.14 -32.15
CA ARG A 209 41.62 31.20 -33.16
C ARG A 209 41.95 32.55 -32.51
N ILE A 210 41.21 32.93 -31.47
CA ILE A 210 41.47 34.15 -30.71
C ILE A 210 42.90 34.15 -30.13
N GLY A 211 43.35 33.05 -29.52
CA GLY A 211 44.69 32.94 -28.97
C GLY A 211 45.78 33.07 -30.04
N GLU A 212 45.58 32.44 -31.21
CA GLU A 212 46.48 32.58 -32.36
C GLU A 212 46.52 34.03 -32.88
N LEU A 213 45.38 34.74 -32.95
CA LEU A 213 45.33 36.15 -33.32
C LEU A 213 46.08 37.05 -32.32
N ILE A 214 45.90 36.83 -31.01
CA ILE A 214 46.61 37.58 -29.96
C ILE A 214 48.14 37.42 -30.10
N ILE A 215 48.60 36.18 -30.33
CA ILE A 215 50.03 35.89 -30.53
C ILE A 215 50.57 36.56 -31.80
N SER A 216 49.75 36.65 -32.86
CA SER A 216 50.15 37.26 -34.14
C SER A 216 50.26 38.79 -34.09
N GLN A 217 49.57 39.45 -33.15
CA GLN A 217 49.48 40.91 -33.06
C GLN A 217 49.92 41.42 -31.67
N PRO A 218 51.14 41.12 -31.21
CA PRO A 218 51.57 41.43 -29.84
C PRO A 218 51.75 42.93 -29.58
N HIS A 219 51.89 43.72 -30.63
CA HIS A 219 52.05 45.18 -30.57
C HIS A 219 50.75 45.90 -30.19
N LEU A 220 49.59 45.25 -30.33
CA LEU A 220 48.30 45.80 -29.92
C LEU A 220 48.01 45.56 -28.42
N LEU A 221 48.84 44.77 -27.74
CA LEU A 221 48.69 44.47 -26.31
C LEU A 221 49.29 45.60 -25.46
N GLU A 222 48.46 46.60 -25.15
CA GLU A 222 48.82 47.69 -24.24
C GLU A 222 48.62 47.27 -22.77
N GLY A 223 49.57 46.51 -22.21
CA GLY A 223 49.57 46.17 -20.78
C GLY A 223 48.38 45.29 -20.34
N SER A 224 47.75 45.60 -19.19
CA SER A 224 46.62 44.84 -18.64
C SER A 224 45.26 45.32 -19.19
N ALA A 225 45.13 45.46 -20.51
CA ALA A 225 43.87 45.84 -21.13
C ALA A 225 42.82 44.72 -20.96
N ALA A 226 41.58 45.09 -20.63
CA ALA A 226 40.50 44.14 -20.43
C ALA A 226 39.85 43.66 -21.75
N GLU A 227 40.04 44.42 -22.83
CA GLU A 227 39.50 44.14 -24.16
C GLU A 227 40.49 44.63 -25.22
N ILE A 228 40.57 43.91 -26.34
CA ILE A 228 41.47 44.23 -27.45
C ILE A 228 40.78 44.08 -28.80
N GLU A 229 41.04 45.00 -29.72
CA GLU A 229 40.60 44.87 -31.12
C GLU A 229 41.70 44.22 -31.95
N LEU A 230 41.43 43.04 -32.48
CA LEU A 230 42.33 42.26 -33.30
C LEU A 230 41.81 42.21 -34.73
N THR A 231 42.70 42.22 -35.71
CA THR A 231 42.32 41.96 -37.11
C THR A 231 42.22 40.46 -37.32
N ASP A 232 41.09 39.95 -37.83
CA ASP A 232 40.93 38.51 -38.10
C ASP A 232 41.57 38.12 -39.43
N TYR A 233 42.73 37.48 -39.36
CA TYR A 233 43.43 36.99 -40.55
C TYR A 233 42.89 35.67 -41.11
N PHE A 234 41.95 35.02 -40.42
CA PHE A 234 41.32 33.79 -40.90
C PHE A 234 40.13 34.07 -41.84
N ASP A 235 39.68 35.33 -41.93
CA ASP A 235 38.63 35.78 -42.85
C ASP A 235 39.24 36.65 -43.97
N PRO A 236 38.97 36.36 -45.26
CA PRO A 236 39.47 37.16 -46.39
C PRO A 236 39.11 38.66 -46.34
N GLU A 237 38.01 39.03 -45.67
CA GLU A 237 37.59 40.43 -45.52
C GLU A 237 38.35 41.17 -44.41
N MET A 238 39.14 40.45 -43.60
CA MET A 238 39.95 40.96 -42.49
C MET A 238 39.18 41.92 -41.55
N PRO A 239 38.02 41.53 -41.03
CA PRO A 239 37.27 42.35 -40.10
C PRO A 239 38.03 42.51 -38.77
N ARG A 240 37.77 43.62 -38.07
CA ARG A 240 38.28 43.80 -36.69
C ARG A 240 37.31 43.16 -35.70
N ILE A 241 37.84 42.24 -34.89
CA ILE A 241 37.10 41.53 -33.85
C ILE A 241 37.56 42.05 -32.50
N ARG A 242 36.59 42.47 -31.67
CA ARG A 242 36.83 42.82 -30.28
C ARG A 242 36.73 41.55 -29.42
N VAL A 243 37.80 41.28 -28.68
CA VAL A 243 37.95 40.12 -27.81
C VAL A 243 38.11 40.57 -26.37
#